data_AF-A0A524HXX6-F1
#
_entry.id   AF-A0A524HXX6-F1
#
_cell.length_a   1.000
_cell.length_b   1.000
_cell.length_c   1.000
_cell.angle_alpha   90.00
_cell.angle_beta   90.00
_cell.angle_gamma   90.00
#
_symmetry.space_group_name_H-M   'P 1'
#
loop_
_entity.id
_entity.type
_entity.pdbx_description
1 polymer ?
#
loop_
_entity_poly.entity_id
_entity_poly.type
_entity_poly.pdbx_seq_one_letter_code
_entity_poly.pdbx_strand_id
1 'polypeptide(L)'
;VEYTGRVLSEQEMCTNNSKYLFAISDKKMIDGRGKSNRARYINHSCRPNCEIEIWRGRAFIMAKRAIKPGEELAYDYGREYFDAHIKPHGCRCVKCSPPEALAQSIRSIPATAPRR
;
A
#
# COMPACT_ATOMS: atom_id res chain seq x y z
N VAL A 1 -10.84 -0.01 -8.39
CA VAL A 1 -10.53 1.42 -8.12
C VAL A 1 -9.30 1.79 -8.90
N GLU A 2 -9.20 2.97 -9.50
CA GLU A 2 -7.98 3.39 -10.21
C GLU A 2 -6.95 4.00 -9.26
N TYR A 3 -5.67 3.70 -9.49
CA TYR A 3 -4.54 4.39 -8.87
C TYR A 3 -4.13 5.58 -9.74
N THR A 4 -4.55 6.77 -9.32
CA THR A 4 -4.35 8.01 -10.09
C THR A 4 -3.19 8.84 -9.56
N GLY A 5 -2.52 9.59 -10.43
CA GLY A 5 -1.46 10.49 -10.01
C GLY A 5 -0.74 11.12 -11.19
N ARG A 6 0.35 11.85 -10.90
CA ARG A 6 1.21 12.41 -11.95
C ARG A 6 2.14 11.32 -12.46
N VAL A 7 2.23 11.15 -13.78
CA VAL A 7 3.23 10.26 -14.38
C VAL A 7 4.59 10.96 -14.33
N LEU A 8 5.58 10.27 -13.79
CA LEU A 8 6.96 10.75 -13.69
C LEU A 8 7.78 10.35 -14.92
N SER A 9 8.75 11.19 -15.25
CA SER A 9 9.82 10.89 -16.20
C SER A 9 10.93 10.05 -15.55
N GLU A 10 11.79 9.41 -16.35
CA GLU A 10 12.91 8.58 -15.85
C GLU A 10 13.83 9.35 -14.89
N GLN A 11 14.11 10.63 -15.16
CA GLN A 11 14.95 11.48 -14.30
C GLN A 11 14.30 11.76 -12.93
N GLU A 12 12.97 11.97 -12.93
CA GLU A 12 12.21 12.18 -11.70
C GLU A 12 12.07 10.89 -10.90
N MET A 13 12.03 9.72 -11.54
CA MET A 13 11.95 8.42 -10.86
C MET A 13 13.13 8.18 -9.93
N CYS A 14 14.35 8.55 -10.34
CA CYS A 14 15.56 8.34 -9.52
C CYS A 14 15.68 9.29 -8.33
N THR A 15 15.02 10.45 -8.37
CA THR A 15 15.15 11.51 -7.36
C THR A 15 13.93 11.63 -6.44
N ASN A 16 12.82 10.97 -6.78
CA ASN A 16 11.58 11.08 -6.03
C ASN A 16 11.55 10.10 -4.83
N ASN A 17 11.39 10.65 -3.63
CA ASN A 17 11.30 9.90 -2.37
C ASN A 17 9.85 9.66 -1.89
N SER A 18 8.85 9.81 -2.77
CA SER A 18 7.44 9.56 -2.44
C SER A 18 7.22 8.10 -2.07
N LYS A 19 6.44 7.85 -1.03
CA LYS A 19 5.98 6.49 -0.65
C LYS A 19 4.79 6.01 -1.49
N TYR A 20 4.31 6.86 -2.41
CA TYR A 20 3.15 6.60 -3.26
C TYR A 20 3.56 6.42 -4.73
N LEU A 21 4.75 5.88 -4.97
CA LEU A 21 5.20 5.55 -6.31
C LEU A 21 4.63 4.20 -6.75
N PHE A 22 4.04 4.17 -7.93
CA PHE A 22 3.48 2.97 -8.53
C PHE A 22 4.08 2.76 -9.93
N ALA A 23 4.75 1.63 -10.15
CA ALA A 23 5.33 1.30 -11.46
C ALA A 23 4.24 0.81 -12.42
N ILE A 24 4.08 1.49 -13.56
CA ILE A 24 3.17 1.07 -14.64
C ILE A 24 3.92 0.48 -15.84
N SER A 25 5.22 0.76 -15.94
CA SER A 25 6.17 0.11 -16.84
C SER A 25 7.59 0.35 -16.33
N ASP A 26 8.57 -0.30 -16.96
CA ASP A 26 10.00 -0.16 -16.58
C ASP A 26 10.52 1.30 -16.66
N LYS A 27 9.82 2.16 -17.41
CA LYS A 27 10.22 3.55 -17.68
C LYS A 27 9.23 4.59 -17.15
N LYS A 28 8.15 4.17 -16.49
CA LYS A 28 7.09 5.07 -16.05
C LYS A 28 6.56 4.66 -14.69
N MET A 29 6.49 5.65 -13.81
CA MET A 29 5.85 5.53 -12.50
C MET A 29 4.77 6.60 -12.32
N ILE A 30 3.74 6.28 -11.55
CA ILE A 30 2.71 7.22 -11.10
C ILE A 30 3.07 7.67 -9.68
N ASP A 31 3.18 8.98 -9.46
CA ASP A 31 3.22 9.58 -8.12
C ASP A 31 1.80 9.85 -7.62
N GLY A 32 1.32 8.94 -6.77
CA GLY A 32 -0.02 8.93 -6.19
C GLY A 32 -0.20 9.80 -4.95
N ARG A 33 0.74 10.69 -4.61
CA ARG A 33 0.69 11.51 -3.37
C ARG A 33 -0.50 12.47 -3.27
N GLY A 34 -1.20 12.72 -4.37
CA GLY A 34 -2.38 13.59 -4.40
C GLY A 34 -3.49 13.09 -3.48
N LYS A 35 -4.23 14.02 -2.85
CA LYS A 35 -5.38 13.65 -1.99
C LYS A 35 -6.58 13.11 -2.78
N SER A 36 -6.65 13.41 -4.09
CA SER A 36 -7.66 12.86 -5.00
C SER A 36 -7.49 11.36 -5.23
N ASN A 37 -6.28 10.83 -5.06
CA ASN A 37 -6.01 9.40 -5.22
C ASN A 37 -6.50 8.62 -4.00
N ARG A 38 -7.73 8.12 -4.05
CA ARG A 38 -8.29 7.29 -2.97
C ARG A 38 -7.56 5.95 -2.82
N ALA A 39 -6.98 5.43 -3.90
CA ALA A 39 -6.26 4.17 -3.87
C ALA A 39 -4.97 4.21 -3.04
N ARG A 40 -4.42 5.40 -2.75
CA ARG A 40 -3.21 5.57 -1.93
C ARG A 40 -3.32 5.01 -0.50
N TYR A 41 -4.54 4.77 -0.04
CA TYR A 41 -4.84 4.29 1.32
C TYR A 41 -4.98 2.77 1.38
N ILE A 42 -4.95 2.07 0.25
CA ILE A 42 -5.07 0.62 0.20
C ILE A 42 -3.72 0.03 0.61
N ASN A 43 -3.72 -0.75 1.68
CA ASN A 43 -2.50 -1.24 2.32
C ASN A 43 -1.93 -2.50 1.64
N HIS A 44 -0.72 -2.87 2.06
CA HIS A 44 -0.11 -4.14 1.69
C HIS A 44 -0.71 -5.32 2.46
N SER A 45 -0.87 -6.46 1.81
CA SER A 45 -1.08 -7.75 2.48
C SER A 45 -0.33 -8.87 1.80
N CYS A 46 0.31 -9.76 2.58
CA CYS A 46 0.93 -11.00 2.08
C CYS A 46 -0.10 -12.08 1.70
N ARG A 47 -1.40 -11.81 1.88
CA ARG A 47 -2.53 -12.58 1.35
C ARG A 47 -3.63 -11.58 0.96
N PRO A 48 -3.47 -10.87 -0.16
CA PRO A 48 -4.33 -9.76 -0.53
C PRO A 48 -5.69 -10.24 -1.05
N ASN A 49 -6.70 -9.36 -0.95
CA ASN A 49 -8.03 -9.55 -1.57
C ASN A 49 -8.16 -8.78 -2.89
N CYS A 50 -7.21 -7.90 -3.20
CA CYS A 50 -7.11 -7.18 -4.46
C CYS A 50 -5.81 -7.52 -5.22
N GLU A 51 -5.84 -7.30 -6.52
CA GLU A 51 -4.68 -7.34 -7.41
C GLU A 51 -4.64 -6.09 -8.29
N ILE A 52 -3.50 -5.88 -8.95
CA ILE A 52 -3.33 -4.75 -9.85
C ILE A 52 -3.38 -5.22 -11.29
N GLU A 53 -4.18 -4.53 -12.09
CA GLU A 53 -4.23 -4.66 -13.53
C GLU A 53 -3.78 -3.34 -14.17
N ILE A 54 -2.84 -3.41 -15.10
CA ILE A 54 -2.34 -2.24 -15.81
C ILE A 54 -2.91 -2.26 -17.22
N TRP A 55 -3.69 -1.24 -17.58
CA TRP A 55 -4.28 -1.11 -18.90
C TRP A 55 -4.03 0.28 -19.47
N ARG A 56 -3.41 0.32 -20.67
CA ARG A 56 -3.08 1.57 -21.40
C ARG A 56 -2.35 2.61 -20.53
N GLY A 57 -1.42 2.16 -19.70
CA GLY A 57 -0.62 3.02 -18.81
C GLY A 57 -1.37 3.55 -17.59
N ARG A 58 -2.52 2.97 -17.26
CA ARG A 58 -3.29 3.26 -16.04
C ARG A 58 -3.30 2.03 -15.16
N ALA A 59 -3.24 2.22 -13.84
CA ALA A 59 -3.25 1.13 -12.87
C ALA A 59 -4.60 1.02 -12.19
N PHE A 60 -5.17 -0.18 -12.19
CA PHE A 60 -6.47 -0.48 -11.60
C PHE A 60 -6.32 -1.54 -10.51
N ILE A 61 -6.84 -1.26 -9.33
CA ILE A 61 -6.97 -2.22 -8.23
C ILE A 61 -8.30 -2.96 -8.41
N MET A 62 -8.19 -4.25 -8.67
CA MET A 62 -9.30 -5.15 -8.97
C MET A 62 -9.47 -6.16 -7.82
N ALA A 63 -10.70 -6.54 -7.52
CA ALA A 63 -10.99 -7.52 -6.48
C ALA A 63 -10.76 -8.94 -7.02
N LYS A 64 -10.04 -9.78 -6.26
CA LYS A 64 -9.77 -11.19 -6.62
C LYS A 64 -10.92 -12.13 -6.23
N ARG A 65 -11.80 -11.65 -5.34
CA ARG A 65 -12.94 -12.38 -4.79
C ARG A 65 -13.99 -11.38 -4.32
N ALA A 66 -15.17 -11.88 -3.93
CA ALA A 66 -16.14 -11.07 -3.21
C ALA A 66 -15.55 -10.50 -1.91
N ILE A 67 -15.79 -9.20 -1.67
CA ILE A 67 -15.31 -8.44 -0.52
C ILE A 67 -16.52 -8.03 0.31
N LYS A 68 -16.50 -8.34 1.61
CA LYS A 68 -17.63 -8.02 2.49
C LYS A 68 -17.61 -6.54 2.89
N PRO A 69 -18.77 -5.92 3.18
CA PRO A 69 -18.80 -4.59 3.77
C PRO A 69 -17.94 -4.52 5.05
N GLY A 70 -17.12 -3.49 5.16
CA GLY A 70 -16.20 -3.30 6.29
C GLY A 70 -14.88 -4.09 6.20
N GLU A 71 -14.69 -4.95 5.18
CA GLU A 71 -13.42 -5.61 4.96
C GLU A 71 -12.39 -4.63 4.36
N GLU A 72 -11.19 -4.56 4.93
CA GLU A 72 -10.11 -3.72 4.42
C GLU A 72 -9.62 -4.22 3.06
N LEU A 73 -9.47 -3.31 2.09
CA LEU A 73 -8.85 -3.60 0.81
C LEU A 73 -7.33 -3.66 0.96
N ALA A 74 -6.70 -4.68 0.40
CA ALA A 74 -5.25 -4.81 0.40
C ALA A 74 -4.74 -5.50 -0.87
N TYR A 75 -3.57 -5.07 -1.36
CA TYR A 75 -2.88 -5.67 -2.52
C TYR A 75 -1.39 -5.94 -2.20
N ASP A 76 -0.70 -6.62 -3.11
CA ASP A 76 0.75 -6.84 -2.97
C ASP A 76 1.51 -5.61 -3.50
N TYR A 77 2.41 -5.05 -2.68
CA TYR A 77 3.17 -3.85 -3.06
C TYR A 77 4.36 -4.17 -3.97
N GLY A 78 4.61 -5.46 -4.25
CA GLY A 78 5.78 -5.91 -5.00
C GLY A 78 6.97 -6.19 -4.09
N ARG A 79 7.87 -7.04 -4.59
CA ARG A 79 8.99 -7.57 -3.81
C ARG A 79 9.98 -6.49 -3.42
N GLU A 80 10.31 -5.59 -4.34
CA GLU A 80 11.30 -4.54 -4.17
C GLU A 80 10.90 -3.59 -3.04
N TYR A 81 9.65 -3.13 -3.06
CA TYR A 81 9.11 -2.27 -2.00
C TYR A 81 9.01 -3.04 -0.68
N PHE A 82 8.56 -4.29 -0.72
CA PHE A 82 8.43 -5.13 0.48
C PHE A 82 9.79 -5.31 1.17
N ASP A 83 10.82 -5.73 0.44
CA ASP A 83 12.16 -5.98 0.99
C ASP A 83 12.81 -4.69 1.50
N ALA A 84 12.62 -3.55 0.82
CA ALA A 84 13.21 -2.27 1.20
C ALA A 84 12.52 -1.58 2.39
N HIS A 85 11.20 -1.74 2.55
CA HIS A 85 10.41 -0.91 3.46
C HIS A 85 9.51 -1.66 4.45
N ILE A 86 9.12 -2.90 4.17
CA ILE A 86 8.19 -3.64 5.03
C ILE A 86 8.95 -4.70 5.83
N LYS A 87 9.74 -5.53 5.14
CA LYS A 87 10.51 -6.63 5.75
C LYS A 87 11.43 -6.17 6.89
N PRO A 88 12.16 -5.05 6.81
CA PRO A 88 13.05 -4.62 7.91
C PRO A 88 12.29 -4.27 9.21
N HIS A 89 11.01 -3.93 9.11
CA HIS A 89 10.17 -3.53 10.25
C HIS A 89 9.12 -4.56 10.64
N GLY A 90 9.04 -5.68 9.91
CA GLY A 90 8.00 -6.70 10.04
C GLY A 90 6.67 -6.30 9.39
N CYS A 91 6.11 -7.20 8.59
CA CYS A 91 4.79 -6.97 7.98
C CYS A 91 3.67 -7.10 9.02
N ARG A 92 2.81 -6.07 9.09
CA ARG A 92 1.67 -5.99 10.03
C ARG A 92 0.33 -6.30 9.40
N CYS A 93 0.31 -6.89 8.20
CA CYS A 93 -0.95 -7.32 7.60
C CYS A 93 -1.60 -8.43 8.43
N VAL A 94 -2.91 -8.62 8.29
CA VAL A 94 -3.71 -9.61 9.05
C VAL A 94 -3.12 -11.03 8.99
N LYS A 95 -2.46 -11.39 7.87
CA LYS A 95 -1.79 -12.70 7.71
C LYS A 95 -0.53 -12.84 8.58
N CYS A 96 0.28 -11.79 8.68
CA CYS A 96 1.58 -11.81 9.34
C CYS A 96 1.52 -11.36 10.80
N SER A 97 0.53 -10.54 11.15
CA SER A 97 0.23 -10.09 12.51
C SER A 97 -1.27 -10.28 12.74
N PRO A 98 -1.71 -11.46 13.19
CA PRO A 98 -3.12 -11.69 13.46
C PRO A 98 -3.62 -10.76 14.58
N PRO A 99 -4.95 -10.49 14.64
CA PRO A 99 -5.53 -9.51 15.56
C PRO A 99 -5.18 -9.72 17.04
N GLU A 100 -4.96 -10.97 17.45
CA GLU A 100 -4.54 -11.33 18.81
C GLU A 100 -3.17 -10.73 19.16
N ALA A 101 -2.22 -10.72 18.22
CA ALA A 101 -0.89 -10.13 18.39
C ALA A 101 -0.93 -8.59 18.40
N LEU A 102 -1.78 -7.99 17.56
CA LEU A 102 -1.99 -6.53 17.52
C LEU A 102 -2.69 -6.01 18.79
N ALA A 103 -3.72 -6.71 19.27
CA ALA A 103 -4.45 -6.34 20.48
C ALA A 103 -3.56 -6.37 21.75
N GLN A 104 -2.60 -7.29 21.82
CA GLN A 104 -1.63 -7.33 22.92
C GLN A 104 -0.69 -6.10 22.92
N SER A 105 -0.27 -5.63 21.74
CA SER A 105 0.59 -4.45 21.62
C SER A 105 -0.10 -3.12 21.99
N ILE A 106 -1.42 -3.03 21.81
CA ILE A 106 -2.21 -1.83 22.19
C ILE A 106 -2.41 -1.79 23.71
N ARG A 107 -2.57 -2.95 24.36
CA ARG A 107 -2.73 -3.06 25.82
C ARG A 107 -1.45 -2.68 26.60
N SER A 108 -0.29 -2.74 25.96
CA SER A 108 1.00 -2.34 26.55
C SER A 108 1.31 -0.84 26.44
N ILE A 109 0.45 -0.04 25.79
CA ILE A 109 0.62 1.42 25.73
C ILE A 109 0.06 2.02 27.03
N PRO A 110 0.88 2.62 27.91
CA PRO A 110 0.37 3.25 29.12
C PRO A 110 -0.58 4.41 28.74
N ALA A 111 -1.71 4.50 29.45
CA ALA A 111 -2.79 5.46 29.18
C ALA A 111 -2.42 6.95 29.38
N THR A 112 -1.13 7.27 29.54
CA THR A 112 -0.62 8.60 29.90
C THR A 112 0.22 9.27 28.81
N ALA A 113 0.32 8.71 27.60
CA ALA A 113 1.00 9.42 26.50
C ALA A 113 0.24 10.73 26.17
N PRO A 114 0.86 11.91 26.32
CA PRO A 114 0.17 13.17 26.11
C PRO A 114 -0.23 13.29 24.63
N ARG A 115 -1.51 13.61 24.39
CA ARG A 115 -2.00 13.98 23.07
C ARG A 115 -1.30 15.29 22.67
N ARG A 116 -0.38 15.23 21.70
CA ARG A 116 0.05 16.40 20.93
C ARG A 116 -0.89 16.60 19.75
#